data_AF-A0A8A6WHX8-F1
#
_entry.id   AF-A0A8A6WHX8-F1
#
_cell.length_a   1.000
_cell.length_b   1.000
_cell.length_c   1.000
_cell.angle_alpha   90.00
_cell.angle_beta   90.00
_cell.angle_gamma   90.00
#
_symmetry.space_group_name_H-M   'P 1'
#
loop_
_entity.id
_entity.type
_entity.pdbx_description
1 polymer ?
#
loop_
_entity_poly.entity_id
_entity_poly.type
_entity_poly.pdbx_seq_one_letter_code
_entity_poly.pdbx_strand_id
1 'polypeptide(L)'
;MNHNGSGKRSGRLPGKICCRSVCSRWSGIWSVTCRKRKPWAETDTGRQTLMTTDNTNTTRNDSLAARTDTWLQSLLVWSPGQRDIIKTVALVLMVLDHINLIFQLKQEWMFLAGRGAFPLFALVWGLNLSRHAHIRQPAINRLWGWGIIAQFAYYLAGFPWYEGNILFAFAVAAQVLTWCETRSGWRTAAAILLMALWGPLSGTSYGIAGLLMLAVSHRLYRAEDRAERLALVACLLAVIPALNLATSDAAAVAGLVMTVLTVGLVSCAGKSLPRFWPGDFFPVFYACHLAVLGVLAL
;
A
#
# COMPACT_ATOMS: atom_id res chain seq x y z
N MET A 1 51.18 -30.09 -53.65
CA MET A 1 50.02 -29.33 -54.18
C MET A 1 49.36 -28.61 -53.02
N ASN A 2 49.43 -27.26 -53.05
CA ASN A 2 48.60 -26.23 -52.38
C ASN A 2 48.35 -26.29 -50.86
N HIS A 3 48.26 -25.20 -50.10
CA HIS A 3 48.75 -23.82 -50.09
C HIS A 3 48.27 -23.25 -48.73
N ASN A 4 49.06 -22.36 -48.10
CA ASN A 4 48.73 -21.22 -47.21
C ASN A 4 47.54 -21.33 -46.20
N GLY A 5 47.60 -20.87 -44.95
CA GLY A 5 48.49 -19.96 -44.23
C GLY A 5 47.73 -19.28 -43.07
N SER A 6 48.47 -18.50 -42.27
CA SER A 6 48.01 -17.44 -41.34
C SER A 6 47.24 -17.84 -40.06
N GLY A 7 47.88 -17.61 -38.92
CA GLY A 7 47.26 -17.67 -37.59
C GLY A 7 46.45 -16.43 -37.20
N LYS A 8 45.80 -16.52 -36.02
CA LYS A 8 45.55 -15.41 -35.08
C LYS A 8 44.92 -15.95 -33.78
N ARG A 9 45.47 -15.51 -32.64
CA ARG A 9 44.95 -15.71 -31.28
C ARG A 9 43.53 -15.14 -31.17
N SER A 10 42.63 -15.87 -30.52
CA SER A 10 41.33 -15.33 -30.07
C SER A 10 41.05 -15.78 -28.65
N GLY A 11 40.85 -14.79 -27.77
CA GLY A 11 40.60 -14.93 -26.34
C GLY A 11 39.24 -15.57 -26.06
N ARG A 12 39.21 -16.38 -25.00
CA ARG A 12 38.04 -17.10 -24.52
C ARG A 12 37.33 -16.24 -23.47
N LEU A 13 36.20 -15.62 -23.83
CA LEU A 13 35.23 -15.01 -22.91
C LEU A 13 34.39 -16.12 -22.24
N PRO A 14 34.05 -16.04 -20.94
CA PRO A 14 33.27 -17.07 -20.28
C PRO A 14 31.74 -16.81 -20.35
N GLY A 15 31.01 -17.86 -20.70
CA GLY A 15 29.76 -18.30 -20.06
C GLY A 15 28.55 -17.37 -20.04
N LYS A 16 27.67 -17.48 -21.05
CA LYS A 16 26.26 -17.08 -20.91
C LYS A 16 25.51 -18.18 -20.14
N ILE A 17 25.12 -17.91 -18.90
CA ILE A 17 24.17 -18.73 -18.14
C ILE A 17 22.76 -18.42 -18.65
N CYS A 18 22.10 -19.42 -19.21
CA CYS A 18 20.74 -19.35 -19.74
C CYS A 18 19.73 -19.53 -18.60
N CYS A 19 18.99 -18.48 -18.24
CA CYS A 19 17.83 -18.61 -17.35
C CYS A 19 16.66 -19.25 -18.11
N ARG A 20 16.29 -20.46 -17.72
CA ARG A 20 15.09 -21.15 -18.20
C ARG A 20 13.86 -20.60 -17.46
N SER A 21 13.06 -19.77 -18.13
CA SER A 21 11.75 -19.33 -17.66
C SER A 21 10.69 -20.39 -18.02
N VAL A 22 9.91 -20.83 -17.04
CA VAL A 22 8.66 -21.56 -17.30
C VAL A 22 7.56 -20.52 -17.42
N CYS A 23 7.08 -20.35 -18.64
CA CYS A 23 6.05 -19.42 -19.05
C CYS A 23 4.71 -20.17 -19.10
N SER A 24 3.74 -19.81 -18.25
CA SER A 24 2.33 -20.15 -18.46
C SER A 24 1.59 -18.95 -19.04
N ARG A 25 1.50 -18.99 -20.37
CA ARG A 25 0.67 -18.25 -21.35
C ARG A 25 -0.75 -17.98 -20.79
N TRP A 26 -1.26 -16.74 -20.73
CA TRP A 26 -2.19 -16.04 -21.65
C TRP A 26 -2.68 -14.80 -20.84
N SER A 27 -2.90 -13.56 -21.30
CA SER A 27 -3.09 -12.92 -22.60
C SER A 27 -2.83 -11.39 -22.49
N GLY A 28 -2.11 -10.81 -23.45
CA GLY A 28 -2.33 -9.42 -23.91
C GLY A 28 -1.52 -8.29 -23.26
N ILE A 29 -0.59 -7.74 -24.03
CA ILE A 29 0.02 -6.39 -23.95
C ILE A 29 1.26 -6.27 -23.04
N TRP A 30 2.41 -6.35 -23.70
CA TRP A 30 3.74 -6.08 -23.16
C TRP A 30 4.06 -4.58 -23.12
N SER A 31 4.80 -4.17 -22.09
CA SER A 31 5.98 -3.31 -22.22
C SER A 31 6.87 -3.52 -21.01
N VAL A 32 7.93 -4.30 -21.20
CA VAL A 32 9.02 -4.47 -20.23
C VAL A 32 10.00 -3.32 -20.46
N THR A 33 9.98 -2.29 -19.62
CA THR A 33 11.08 -1.32 -19.55
C THR A 33 12.14 -1.88 -18.60
N CYS A 34 13.14 -2.56 -19.17
CA CYS A 34 14.40 -2.83 -18.47
C CYS A 34 15.11 -1.50 -18.19
N ARG A 35 15.11 -1.04 -16.93
CA ARG A 35 15.90 0.11 -16.46
C ARG A 35 17.39 -0.26 -16.61
N LYS A 36 18.09 0.34 -17.58
CA LYS A 36 19.55 0.20 -17.75
C LYS A 36 20.26 0.65 -16.47
N ARG A 37 21.06 -0.22 -15.84
CA ARG A 37 22.09 0.20 -14.88
C ARG A 37 23.14 1.01 -15.65
N LYS A 38 23.51 2.18 -15.13
CA LYS A 38 24.67 2.94 -15.62
C LYS A 38 25.96 2.15 -15.31
N PRO A 39 26.95 2.12 -16.21
CA PRO A 39 28.27 1.58 -15.89
C PRO A 39 28.98 2.54 -14.92
N TRP A 40 29.69 1.93 -13.95
CA TRP A 40 30.64 2.59 -13.08
C TRP A 40 31.75 3.23 -13.90
N ALA A 41 32.09 4.49 -13.62
CA ALA A 41 33.30 5.13 -14.08
C ALA A 41 34.35 5.09 -12.96
N GLU A 42 35.56 4.75 -13.36
CA GLU A 42 36.71 4.42 -12.53
C GLU A 42 37.39 5.67 -11.97
N THR A 43 38.06 5.44 -10.84
CA THR A 43 38.73 6.33 -9.88
C THR A 43 39.57 7.48 -10.45
N ASP A 44 39.57 8.61 -9.74
CA ASP A 44 40.69 9.55 -9.78
C ASP A 44 41.21 9.83 -8.36
N THR A 45 42.50 9.55 -8.20
CA THR A 45 43.30 9.65 -6.97
C THR A 45 43.80 11.08 -6.76
N GLY A 46 43.44 11.72 -5.64
CA GLY A 46 43.93 13.05 -5.32
C GLY A 46 43.82 13.43 -3.84
N ARG A 47 44.92 13.24 -3.10
CA ARG A 47 45.37 14.02 -1.94
C ARG A 47 44.39 14.18 -0.76
N GLN A 48 44.54 13.33 0.27
CA GLN A 48 43.98 13.56 1.61
C GLN A 48 45.06 14.07 2.57
N THR A 49 44.91 15.32 3.02
CA THR A 49 45.55 15.85 4.23
C THR A 49 44.46 16.16 5.26
N LEU A 50 44.40 15.32 6.28
CA LEU A 50 44.07 15.59 7.69
C LEU A 50 42.96 16.61 8.03
N MET A 51 41.76 16.11 8.29
CA MET A 51 40.95 16.49 9.47
C MET A 51 40.08 15.29 9.85
N THR A 52 40.55 14.53 10.83
CA THR A 52 39.93 13.30 11.33
C THR A 52 39.10 13.62 12.58
N THR A 53 37.86 14.09 12.38
CA THR A 53 36.83 14.03 13.43
C THR A 53 35.38 14.03 12.91
N ASP A 54 35.13 14.44 11.66
CA ASP A 54 33.76 14.48 11.10
C ASP A 54 33.40 13.29 10.18
N ASN A 55 34.41 12.56 9.71
CA ASN A 55 34.23 11.52 8.69
C ASN A 55 33.65 10.23 9.27
N THR A 56 33.97 9.92 10.53
CA THR A 56 33.48 8.74 11.26
C THR A 56 32.01 8.87 11.65
N ASN A 57 31.57 10.07 12.04
CA ASN A 57 30.16 10.34 12.36
C ASN A 57 29.29 10.25 11.11
N THR A 58 29.74 10.83 9.99
CA THR A 58 29.01 10.79 8.72
C THR A 58 28.85 9.36 8.20
N THR A 59 29.95 8.60 8.13
CA THR A 59 29.94 7.19 7.67
C THR A 59 29.13 6.26 8.58
N ARG A 60 29.15 6.47 9.90
CA ARG A 60 28.33 5.70 10.85
C ARG A 60 26.84 5.99 10.66
N ASN A 61 26.46 7.26 10.51
CA ASN A 61 25.07 7.66 10.29
C ASN A 61 24.52 7.09 8.98
N ASP A 62 25.33 7.11 7.91
CA ASP A 62 24.96 6.51 6.62
C ASP A 62 24.76 4.99 6.73
N SER A 63 25.58 4.31 7.53
CA SER A 63 25.46 2.86 7.75
C SER A 63 24.20 2.48 8.54
N LEU A 64 23.82 3.29 9.53
CA LEU A 64 22.59 3.10 10.31
C LEU A 64 21.37 3.35 9.43
N ALA A 65 21.37 4.45 8.68
CA ALA A 65 20.30 4.79 7.75
C ALA A 65 20.11 3.74 6.65
N ALA A 66 21.20 3.14 6.15
CA ALA A 66 21.11 2.04 5.18
C ALA A 66 20.51 0.77 5.79
N ARG A 67 20.85 0.44 7.04
CA ARG A 67 20.28 -0.72 7.75
C ARG A 67 18.80 -0.54 8.05
N THR A 68 18.39 0.63 8.54
CA THR A 68 16.98 0.93 8.82
C THR A 68 16.15 0.86 7.54
N ASP A 69 16.68 1.38 6.43
CA ASP A 69 16.02 1.33 5.14
C ASP A 69 15.80 -0.10 4.63
N THR A 70 16.84 -0.95 4.75
CA THR A 70 16.77 -2.36 4.36
C THR A 70 15.76 -3.13 5.21
N TRP A 71 15.69 -2.82 6.51
CA TRP A 71 14.72 -3.39 7.43
C TRP A 71 13.28 -2.92 7.12
N LEU A 72 13.07 -1.63 6.83
CA LEU A 72 11.76 -1.10 6.43
C LEU A 72 11.27 -1.75 5.13
N GLN A 73 12.17 -1.94 4.16
CA GLN A 73 11.85 -2.67 2.93
C GLN A 73 11.44 -4.12 3.21
N SER A 74 12.09 -4.79 4.16
CA SER A 74 11.72 -6.16 4.51
C SER A 74 10.32 -6.24 5.15
N LEU A 75 9.91 -5.20 5.88
CA LEU A 75 8.59 -5.07 6.50
C LEU A 75 7.48 -4.65 5.54
N LEU A 76 7.79 -3.96 4.45
CA LEU A 76 6.78 -3.38 3.54
C LEU A 76 6.64 -4.17 2.23
N VAL A 77 7.61 -5.02 1.88
CA VAL A 77 7.56 -5.84 0.67
C VAL A 77 6.96 -7.21 0.97
N TRP A 78 5.64 -7.32 0.76
CA TRP A 78 4.89 -8.55 1.00
C TRP A 78 4.65 -9.39 -0.26
N SER A 79 4.77 -10.71 -0.08
CA SER A 79 4.29 -11.73 -1.02
C SER A 79 2.76 -11.66 -1.21
N PRO A 80 2.20 -12.24 -2.29
CA PRO A 80 0.75 -12.28 -2.49
C PRO A 80 -0.02 -12.91 -1.31
N GLY A 81 0.48 -14.01 -0.74
CA GLY A 81 -0.15 -14.65 0.42
C GLY A 81 -0.09 -13.80 1.68
N GLN A 82 1.05 -13.13 1.97
CA GLN A 82 1.14 -12.20 3.11
C GLN A 82 0.14 -11.05 3.01
N ARG A 83 -0.10 -10.51 1.81
CA ARG A 83 -1.12 -9.48 1.60
C ARG A 83 -2.52 -9.99 1.92
N ASP A 84 -2.82 -11.22 1.51
CA ASP A 84 -4.11 -11.84 1.78
C ASP A 84 -4.27 -12.14 3.29
N ILE A 85 -3.20 -12.51 4.01
CA ILE A 85 -3.20 -12.62 5.48
C ILE A 85 -3.51 -11.27 6.12
N ILE A 86 -2.80 -10.20 5.75
CA ILE A 86 -3.03 -8.86 6.31
C ILE A 86 -4.47 -8.42 6.07
N LYS A 87 -5.01 -8.61 4.86
CA LYS A 87 -6.41 -8.29 4.58
C LYS A 87 -7.38 -9.18 5.36
N THR A 88 -7.04 -10.43 5.63
CA THR A 88 -7.87 -11.34 6.44
C THR A 88 -7.92 -10.87 7.89
N VAL A 89 -6.77 -10.49 8.46
CA VAL A 89 -6.71 -9.88 9.81
C VAL A 89 -7.53 -8.59 9.83
N ALA A 90 -7.31 -7.69 8.86
CA ALA A 90 -8.07 -6.44 8.76
C ALA A 90 -9.59 -6.68 8.63
N LEU A 91 -9.99 -7.69 7.88
CA LEU A 91 -11.40 -8.10 7.72
C LEU A 91 -11.99 -8.60 9.04
N VAL A 92 -11.28 -9.44 9.79
CA VAL A 92 -11.75 -9.91 11.10
C VAL A 92 -11.89 -8.74 12.08
N LEU A 93 -10.89 -7.84 12.14
CA LEU A 93 -10.94 -6.64 12.98
C LEU A 93 -12.14 -5.75 12.63
N MET A 94 -12.40 -5.52 11.34
CA MET A 94 -13.55 -4.76 10.86
C MET A 94 -14.88 -5.43 11.25
N VAL A 95 -15.01 -6.74 11.08
CA VAL A 95 -16.24 -7.48 11.42
C VAL A 95 -16.51 -7.43 12.92
N LEU A 96 -15.48 -7.60 13.76
CA LEU A 96 -15.62 -7.49 15.21
C LEU A 96 -16.07 -6.07 15.63
N ASP A 97 -15.50 -5.04 15.02
CA ASP A 97 -15.90 -3.64 15.26
C ASP A 97 -17.37 -3.41 14.88
N HIS A 98 -17.79 -3.90 13.70
CA HIS A 98 -19.17 -3.78 13.24
C HIS A 98 -20.15 -4.59 14.10
N ILE A 99 -19.82 -5.80 14.52
CA ILE A 99 -20.64 -6.58 15.47
C ILE A 99 -20.84 -5.78 16.76
N ASN A 100 -19.76 -5.22 17.31
CA ASN A 100 -19.83 -4.44 18.54
C ASN A 100 -20.71 -3.19 18.38
N LEU A 101 -20.59 -2.49 17.26
CA LEU A 101 -21.33 -1.27 16.96
C LEU A 101 -22.81 -1.55 16.65
N ILE A 102 -23.10 -2.49 15.75
CA ILE A 102 -24.46 -2.76 15.25
C ILE A 102 -25.33 -3.39 16.35
N PHE A 103 -24.80 -4.37 17.09
CA PHE A 103 -25.53 -5.00 18.19
C PHE A 103 -25.40 -4.25 19.53
N GLN A 104 -24.76 -3.07 19.56
CA GLN A 104 -24.62 -2.25 20.76
C GLN A 104 -24.01 -3.01 21.95
N LEU A 105 -23.03 -3.88 21.71
CA LEU A 105 -22.44 -4.75 22.74
C LEU A 105 -21.58 -3.98 23.76
N LYS A 106 -21.16 -2.76 23.42
CA LYS A 106 -20.32 -1.86 24.25
C LYS A 106 -19.02 -2.51 24.74
N GLN A 107 -18.47 -3.44 23.97
CA GLN A 107 -17.21 -4.11 24.26
C GLN A 107 -16.04 -3.24 23.79
N GLU A 108 -15.29 -2.70 24.75
CA GLU A 108 -14.18 -1.79 24.48
C GLU A 108 -13.07 -2.45 23.64
N TRP A 109 -12.73 -3.72 23.93
CA TRP A 109 -11.67 -4.42 23.21
C TRP A 109 -11.99 -4.61 21.72
N MET A 110 -13.26 -4.86 21.35
CA MET A 110 -13.69 -5.01 19.95
C MET A 110 -13.54 -3.69 19.20
N PHE A 111 -13.97 -2.61 19.85
CA PHE A 111 -13.84 -1.24 19.32
C PHE A 111 -12.38 -0.85 19.09
N LEU A 112 -11.51 -1.07 20.09
CA LEU A 112 -10.09 -0.74 20.02
C LEU A 112 -9.35 -1.57 18.96
N ALA A 113 -9.64 -2.88 18.90
CA ALA A 113 -9.06 -3.77 17.89
C ALA A 113 -9.47 -3.37 16.46
N GLY A 114 -10.72 -2.94 16.29
CA GLY A 114 -11.29 -2.44 15.03
C GLY A 114 -10.52 -1.30 14.39
N ARG A 115 -9.89 -0.44 15.21
CA ARG A 115 -9.13 0.73 14.74
C ARG A 115 -7.93 0.39 13.85
N GLY A 116 -7.42 -0.85 13.93
CA GLY A 116 -6.36 -1.34 13.06
C GLY A 116 -6.83 -1.76 11.66
N ALA A 117 -8.13 -1.95 11.43
CA ALA A 117 -8.63 -2.51 10.17
C ALA A 117 -8.36 -1.60 8.96
N PHE A 118 -8.76 -0.33 9.05
CA PHE A 118 -8.64 0.60 7.93
C PHE A 118 -7.17 0.86 7.52
N PRO A 119 -6.23 1.12 8.45
CA PRO A 119 -4.83 1.27 8.09
C PRO A 119 -4.21 0.06 7.37
N LEU A 120 -4.57 -1.16 7.80
CA LEU A 120 -4.10 -2.38 7.16
C LEU A 120 -4.65 -2.53 5.74
N PHE A 121 -5.94 -2.25 5.53
CA PHE A 121 -6.50 -2.21 4.18
C PHE A 121 -5.84 -1.13 3.31
N ALA A 122 -5.59 0.07 3.87
CA ALA A 122 -4.95 1.18 3.16
C ALA A 122 -3.53 0.83 2.69
N LEU A 123 -2.73 0.19 3.54
CA LEU A 123 -1.38 -0.26 3.19
C LEU A 123 -1.40 -1.29 2.06
N VAL A 124 -2.23 -2.33 2.19
CA VAL A 124 -2.30 -3.37 1.15
C VAL A 124 -2.88 -2.80 -0.16
N TRP A 125 -3.83 -1.88 -0.08
CA TRP A 125 -4.37 -1.17 -1.23
C TRP A 125 -3.28 -0.33 -1.92
N GLY A 126 -2.53 0.47 -1.16
CA GLY A 126 -1.41 1.26 -1.67
C GLY A 126 -0.35 0.42 -2.38
N LEU A 127 0.03 -0.72 -1.80
CA LEU A 127 0.97 -1.67 -2.40
C LEU A 127 0.43 -2.33 -3.68
N ASN A 128 -0.87 -2.58 -3.75
CA ASN A 128 -1.47 -3.16 -4.96
C ASN A 128 -1.58 -2.13 -6.09
N LEU A 129 -1.80 -0.86 -5.74
CA LEU A 129 -1.90 0.22 -6.68
C LEU A 129 -0.53 0.60 -7.27
N SER A 130 0.49 0.71 -6.42
CA SER A 130 1.87 1.08 -6.80
C SER A 130 2.55 0.10 -7.76
N ARG A 131 2.05 -1.14 -7.85
CA ARG A 131 2.53 -2.16 -8.79
C ARG A 131 2.21 -1.85 -10.25
N HIS A 132 1.30 -0.93 -10.51
CA HIS A 132 0.93 -0.51 -11.85
C HIS A 132 1.53 0.87 -12.13
N ALA A 133 2.05 1.09 -13.34
CA ALA A 133 2.63 2.38 -13.73
C ALA A 133 1.62 3.53 -13.61
N HIS A 134 0.36 3.22 -13.94
CA HIS A 134 -0.78 4.12 -13.84
C HIS A 134 -1.95 3.41 -13.14
N ILE A 135 -2.73 4.18 -12.41
CA ILE A 135 -3.99 3.72 -11.84
C ILE A 135 -4.99 3.47 -12.97
N ARG A 136 -5.56 2.26 -13.01
CA ARG A 136 -6.49 1.85 -14.06
C ARG A 136 -7.90 2.31 -13.72
N GLN A 137 -8.48 3.17 -14.57
CA GLN A 137 -9.86 3.65 -14.40
C GLN A 137 -10.91 2.53 -14.24
N PRO A 138 -10.84 1.38 -14.93
CA PRO A 138 -11.76 0.26 -14.67
C PRO A 138 -11.72 -0.27 -13.23
N ALA A 139 -10.56 -0.25 -12.58
CA ALA A 139 -10.45 -0.66 -11.17
C ALA A 139 -11.13 0.37 -10.24
N ILE A 140 -11.04 1.66 -10.57
CA ILE A 140 -11.74 2.74 -9.86
C ILE A 140 -13.25 2.61 -10.05
N ASN A 141 -13.71 2.39 -11.29
CA ASN A 141 -15.13 2.21 -11.61
C ASN A 141 -15.72 1.00 -10.87
N ARG A 142 -14.93 -0.07 -10.70
CA ARG A 142 -15.32 -1.22 -9.88
C ARG A 142 -15.45 -0.88 -8.40
N LEU A 143 -14.61 0.01 -7.85
CA LEU A 143 -14.78 0.52 -6.48
C LEU A 143 -16.05 1.36 -6.35
N TRP A 144 -16.34 2.25 -7.31
CA TRP A 144 -17.58 3.00 -7.35
C TRP A 144 -18.81 2.09 -7.40
N GLY A 145 -18.79 1.09 -8.30
CA GLY A 145 -19.88 0.12 -8.42
C GLY A 145 -20.12 -0.67 -7.14
N TRP A 146 -19.06 -1.21 -6.53
CA TRP A 146 -19.17 -1.88 -5.24
C TRP A 146 -19.58 -0.95 -4.10
N GLY A 147 -19.15 0.32 -4.11
CA GLY A 147 -19.57 1.33 -3.15
C GLY A 147 -21.08 1.57 -3.22
N ILE A 148 -21.66 1.67 -4.41
CA ILE A 148 -23.11 1.80 -4.61
C ILE A 148 -23.84 0.57 -4.10
N ILE A 149 -23.40 -0.64 -4.47
CA ILE A 149 -24.02 -1.89 -4.03
C ILE A 149 -23.95 -2.02 -2.51
N ALA A 150 -22.80 -1.72 -1.91
CA ALA A 150 -22.61 -1.80 -0.47
C ALA A 150 -23.37 -0.72 0.30
N GLN A 151 -23.74 0.40 -0.32
CA GLN A 151 -24.49 1.47 0.35
C GLN A 151 -25.87 0.99 0.82
N PHE A 152 -26.52 0.08 0.09
CA PHE A 152 -27.78 -0.53 0.52
C PHE A 152 -27.58 -1.35 1.80
N ALA A 153 -26.56 -2.21 1.83
CA ALA A 153 -26.21 -3.00 3.00
C ALA A 153 -25.75 -2.13 4.19
N TYR A 154 -25.04 -1.04 3.90
CA TYR A 154 -24.60 -0.05 4.87
C TYR A 154 -25.77 0.64 5.56
N TYR A 155 -26.77 1.07 4.78
CA TYR A 155 -28.00 1.62 5.34
C TYR A 155 -28.78 0.58 6.16
N LEU A 156 -28.89 -0.66 5.67
CA LEU A 156 -29.56 -1.74 6.38
C LEU A 156 -28.89 -2.09 7.72
N ALA A 157 -27.57 -1.93 7.80
CA ALA A 157 -26.80 -2.09 9.03
C ALA A 157 -26.98 -0.94 10.05
N GLY A 158 -27.85 0.04 9.77
CA GLY A 158 -28.19 1.13 10.70
C GLY A 158 -27.30 2.37 10.56
N PHE A 159 -26.42 2.44 9.56
CA PHE A 159 -25.61 3.63 9.32
C PHE A 159 -26.39 4.71 8.56
N PRO A 160 -26.04 6.00 8.70
CA PRO A 160 -26.74 7.09 8.01
C PRO A 160 -26.63 6.96 6.48
N TRP A 161 -27.77 6.95 5.80
CA TRP A 161 -27.84 6.76 4.34
C TRP A 161 -27.10 7.84 3.54
N TYR A 162 -27.00 9.06 4.10
CA TYR A 162 -26.34 10.20 3.49
C TYR A 162 -24.81 10.17 3.65
N GLU A 163 -24.27 9.28 4.47
CA GLU A 163 -22.83 9.09 4.60
C GLU A 163 -22.36 7.95 3.69
N GLY A 164 -21.27 8.19 2.97
CA GLY A 164 -20.68 7.20 2.07
C GLY A 164 -19.89 6.16 2.85
N ASN A 165 -20.14 4.88 2.54
CA ASN A 165 -19.35 3.78 3.07
C ASN A 165 -17.86 3.82 2.64
N ILE A 166 -17.03 3.00 3.31
CA ILE A 166 -15.56 3.06 3.16
C ILE A 166 -15.07 2.80 1.73
N LEU A 167 -15.81 2.06 0.90
CA LEU A 167 -15.41 1.81 -0.49
C LEU A 167 -15.43 3.10 -1.32
N PHE A 168 -16.31 4.05 -1.00
CA PHE A 168 -16.28 5.37 -1.61
C PHE A 168 -15.02 6.15 -1.24
N ALA A 169 -14.51 6.01 0.00
CA ALA A 169 -13.22 6.62 0.38
C ALA A 169 -12.07 6.11 -0.50
N PHE A 170 -12.02 4.79 -0.73
CA PHE A 170 -11.05 4.19 -1.66
C PHE A 170 -11.24 4.68 -3.10
N ALA A 171 -12.48 4.79 -3.57
CA ALA A 171 -12.79 5.26 -4.93
C ALA A 171 -12.39 6.73 -5.14
N VAL A 172 -12.74 7.60 -4.19
CA VAL A 172 -12.38 9.02 -4.17
C VAL A 172 -10.86 9.18 -4.14
N ALA A 173 -10.16 8.49 -3.23
CA ALA A 173 -8.70 8.56 -3.15
C ALA A 173 -8.05 8.10 -4.46
N ALA A 174 -8.50 6.99 -5.04
CA ALA A 174 -7.98 6.50 -6.32
C ALA A 174 -8.21 7.49 -7.46
N GLN A 175 -9.40 8.09 -7.53
CA GLN A 175 -9.78 9.03 -8.58
C GLN A 175 -8.98 10.33 -8.48
N VAL A 176 -8.86 10.88 -7.26
CA VAL A 176 -8.05 12.08 -6.98
C VAL A 176 -6.59 11.82 -7.35
N LEU A 177 -5.99 10.72 -6.90
CA LEU A 177 -4.61 10.36 -7.25
C LEU A 177 -4.41 10.27 -8.77
N THR A 178 -5.34 9.65 -9.49
CA THR A 178 -5.29 9.52 -10.96
C THR A 178 -5.35 10.87 -11.65
N TRP A 179 -6.22 11.77 -11.20
CA TRP A 179 -6.34 13.11 -11.77
C TRP A 179 -5.13 13.98 -11.44
N CYS A 180 -4.57 13.86 -10.24
CA CYS A 180 -3.34 14.56 -9.85
C CYS A 180 -2.11 14.13 -10.67
N GLU A 181 -2.05 12.90 -11.17
CA GLU A 181 -0.98 12.46 -12.07
C GLU A 181 -1.05 13.12 -13.45
N THR A 182 -2.26 13.48 -13.90
CA THR A 182 -2.48 14.14 -15.19
C THR A 182 -2.53 15.65 -15.04
N ARG A 183 -1.46 16.35 -15.45
CA ARG A 183 -1.23 17.79 -15.29
C ARG A 183 -2.18 18.66 -16.15
N SER A 184 -3.48 18.64 -15.84
CA SER A 184 -4.55 19.37 -16.53
C SER A 184 -5.37 20.18 -15.52
N GLY A 185 -5.56 21.48 -15.77
CA GLY A 185 -6.28 22.37 -14.86
C GLY A 185 -7.71 21.91 -14.55
N TRP A 186 -8.44 21.40 -15.55
CA TRP A 186 -9.77 20.82 -15.36
C TRP A 186 -9.77 19.62 -14.42
N ARG A 187 -8.76 18.74 -14.53
CA ARG A 187 -8.65 17.55 -13.67
C ARG A 187 -8.27 17.91 -12.25
N THR A 188 -7.42 18.92 -12.07
CA THR A 188 -7.14 19.49 -10.74
C THR A 188 -8.41 20.08 -10.12
N ALA A 189 -9.18 20.87 -10.88
CA ALA A 189 -10.45 21.41 -10.41
C ALA A 189 -11.46 20.30 -10.06
N ALA A 190 -11.56 19.26 -10.90
CA ALA A 190 -12.40 18.09 -10.63
C ALA A 190 -11.97 17.32 -9.38
N ALA A 191 -10.66 17.17 -9.12
CA ALA A 191 -10.15 16.55 -7.91
C ALA A 191 -10.50 17.37 -6.65
N ILE A 192 -10.34 18.69 -6.70
CA ILE A 192 -10.73 19.59 -5.61
C ILE A 192 -12.23 19.50 -5.35
N LEU A 193 -13.05 19.56 -6.39
CA LEU A 193 -14.50 19.44 -6.29
C LEU A 193 -14.91 18.09 -5.68
N LEU A 194 -14.29 16.99 -6.11
CA LEU A 194 -14.58 15.66 -5.59
C LEU A 194 -14.22 15.53 -4.10
N MET A 195 -13.09 16.09 -3.67
CA MET A 195 -12.71 16.12 -2.25
C MET A 195 -13.67 17.00 -1.43
N ALA A 196 -14.07 18.15 -1.96
CA ALA A 196 -15.03 19.04 -1.32
C ALA A 196 -16.41 18.37 -1.14
N LEU A 197 -16.85 17.59 -2.14
CA LEU A 197 -18.09 16.82 -2.07
C LEU A 197 -17.97 15.61 -1.13
N TRP A 198 -16.81 14.97 -1.07
CA TRP A 198 -16.57 13.83 -0.18
C TRP A 198 -16.57 14.24 1.30
N GLY A 199 -16.02 15.41 1.63
CA GLY A 199 -15.88 15.89 3.02
C GLY A 199 -17.16 15.73 3.85
N PRO A 200 -18.30 16.32 3.46
CA PRO A 200 -19.57 16.18 4.19
C PRO A 200 -20.12 14.75 4.25
N LEU A 201 -19.78 13.89 3.29
CA LEU A 201 -20.30 12.52 3.19
C LEU A 201 -19.45 11.50 3.96
N SER A 202 -18.36 11.93 4.59
CA SER A 202 -17.27 11.05 5.04
C SER A 202 -17.16 10.86 6.56
N GLY A 203 -18.19 11.28 7.32
CA GLY A 203 -18.20 11.26 8.79
C GLY A 203 -17.85 9.89 9.40
N THR A 204 -18.43 8.84 8.85
CA THR A 204 -18.24 7.42 9.25
C THR A 204 -17.14 6.71 8.45
N SER A 205 -16.56 7.37 7.45
CA SER A 205 -15.53 6.81 6.55
C SER A 205 -14.19 7.55 6.65
N TYR A 206 -13.81 7.94 7.87
CA TYR A 206 -12.52 8.52 8.25
C TYR A 206 -12.18 9.89 7.64
N GLY A 207 -13.11 10.56 6.96
CA GLY A 207 -12.90 11.95 6.56
C GLY A 207 -11.71 12.19 5.63
N ILE A 208 -11.12 13.37 5.78
CA ILE A 208 -9.87 13.77 5.10
C ILE A 208 -8.67 12.98 5.63
N ALA A 209 -8.66 12.62 6.91
CA ALA A 209 -7.60 11.78 7.50
C ALA A 209 -7.52 10.41 6.79
N GLY A 210 -8.67 9.84 6.41
CA GLY A 210 -8.78 8.62 5.62
C GLY A 210 -8.18 8.78 4.23
N LEU A 211 -8.49 9.87 3.53
CA LEU A 211 -7.87 10.16 2.23
C LEU A 211 -6.36 10.35 2.34
N LEU A 212 -5.88 11.03 3.38
CA LEU A 212 -4.46 11.21 3.64
C LEU A 212 -3.77 9.87 3.91
N MET A 213 -4.37 8.99 4.71
CA MET A 213 -3.87 7.64 4.96
C MET A 213 -3.70 6.84 3.66
N LEU A 214 -4.69 6.90 2.77
CA LEU A 214 -4.65 6.24 1.46
C LEU A 214 -3.57 6.84 0.55
N ALA A 215 -3.46 8.16 0.50
CA ALA A 215 -2.46 8.86 -0.29
C ALA A 215 -1.03 8.54 0.17
N VAL A 216 -0.77 8.63 1.48
CA VAL A 216 0.53 8.29 2.08
C VAL A 216 0.86 6.82 1.85
N SER A 217 -0.10 5.91 2.03
CA SER A 217 0.09 4.48 1.75
C SER A 217 0.49 4.23 0.30
N HIS A 218 -0.18 4.85 -0.67
CA HIS A 218 0.18 4.71 -2.08
C HIS A 218 1.57 5.29 -2.39
N ARG A 219 1.86 6.49 -1.90
CA ARG A 219 3.15 7.17 -2.12
C ARG A 219 4.32 6.42 -1.49
N LEU A 220 4.12 5.83 -0.30
CA LEU A 220 5.13 5.05 0.41
C LEU A 220 5.75 3.95 -0.47
N TYR A 221 4.92 3.26 -1.25
CA TYR A 221 5.40 2.20 -2.14
C TYR A 221 5.94 2.69 -3.50
N ARG A 222 5.78 3.98 -3.83
CA ARG A 222 6.37 4.60 -5.03
C ARG A 222 7.61 5.43 -4.74
N ALA A 223 7.94 5.67 -3.47
CA ALA A 223 9.12 6.41 -3.07
C ALA A 223 10.40 5.72 -3.56
N GLU A 224 11.14 6.39 -4.45
CA GLU A 224 12.43 5.91 -4.93
C GLU A 224 13.55 6.29 -3.95
N ASP A 225 13.46 7.48 -3.35
CA ASP A 225 14.46 8.00 -2.41
C ASP A 225 14.22 7.49 -0.98
N ARG A 226 15.32 7.26 -0.27
CA ARG A 226 15.34 6.85 1.13
C ARG A 226 14.78 7.94 2.03
N ALA A 227 15.17 9.20 1.80
CA ALA A 227 14.70 10.32 2.61
C ALA A 227 13.18 10.49 2.48
N GLU A 228 12.66 10.43 1.25
CA GLU A 228 11.22 10.43 0.97
C GLU A 228 10.51 9.26 1.66
N ARG A 229 11.07 8.04 1.56
CA ARG A 229 10.49 6.86 2.20
C ARG A 229 10.44 6.99 3.73
N LEU A 230 11.51 7.45 4.37
CA LEU A 230 11.54 7.66 5.83
C LEU A 230 10.53 8.73 6.25
N ALA A 231 10.43 9.83 5.50
CA ALA A 231 9.43 10.86 5.74
C ALA A 231 8.00 10.32 5.60
N LEU A 232 7.74 9.48 4.60
CA LEU A 232 6.43 8.84 4.41
C LEU A 232 6.12 7.80 5.50
N VAL A 233 7.10 7.06 6.01
CA VAL A 233 6.92 6.18 7.18
C VAL A 233 6.62 7.00 8.43
N ALA A 234 7.34 8.10 8.68
CA ALA A 234 7.04 8.99 9.79
C ALA A 234 5.63 9.60 9.66
N CYS A 235 5.25 10.03 8.45
CA CYS A 235 3.92 10.52 8.16
C CYS A 235 2.86 9.44 8.39
N LEU A 236 3.11 8.20 7.97
CA LEU A 236 2.23 7.05 8.22
C LEU A 236 2.03 6.83 9.72
N LEU A 237 3.11 6.82 10.51
CA LEU A 237 3.06 6.65 11.96
C LEU A 237 2.33 7.79 12.68
N ALA A 238 2.26 8.99 12.07
CA ALA A 238 1.47 10.11 12.58
C ALA A 238 0.00 10.06 12.14
N VAL A 239 -0.27 9.66 10.89
CA VAL A 239 -1.63 9.62 10.33
C VAL A 239 -2.45 8.48 10.95
N ILE A 240 -1.85 7.32 11.23
CA ILE A 240 -2.56 6.19 11.86
C ILE A 240 -3.24 6.57 13.19
N PRO A 241 -2.56 7.17 14.19
CA PRO A 241 -3.21 7.63 15.40
C PRO A 241 -4.16 8.80 15.13
N ALA A 242 -3.83 9.70 14.20
CA ALA A 242 -4.70 10.84 13.84
C ALA A 242 -6.09 10.41 13.31
N LEU A 243 -6.21 9.20 12.73
CA LEU A 243 -7.51 8.64 12.33
C LEU A 243 -8.50 8.49 13.49
N ASN A 244 -7.99 8.29 14.71
CA ASN A 244 -8.80 7.95 15.89
C ASN A 244 -8.62 8.91 17.06
N LEU A 245 -7.77 9.92 16.92
CA LEU A 245 -7.47 10.90 17.97
C LEU A 245 -8.71 11.71 18.37
N ALA A 246 -9.61 11.99 17.41
CA ALA A 246 -10.89 12.62 17.69
C ALA A 246 -11.85 11.74 18.51
N THR A 247 -11.59 10.42 18.57
CA THR A 247 -12.42 9.48 19.32
C THR A 247 -11.86 9.21 20.71
N SER A 248 -10.57 8.84 20.82
CA SER A 248 -9.85 8.74 22.09
C SER A 248 -8.36 8.47 21.88
N ASP A 249 -7.54 8.82 22.88
CA ASP A 249 -6.11 8.48 22.90
C ASP A 249 -5.87 6.96 22.88
N ALA A 250 -6.71 6.20 23.59
CA ALA A 250 -6.66 4.74 23.59
C ALA A 250 -6.92 4.16 22.20
N ALA A 251 -7.91 4.69 21.46
CA ALA A 251 -8.20 4.27 20.10
C ALA A 251 -7.08 4.62 19.12
N ALA A 252 -6.44 5.78 19.29
CA ALA A 252 -5.28 6.20 18.52
C ALA A 252 -4.09 5.26 18.71
N VAL A 253 -3.75 4.93 19.97
CA VAL A 253 -2.69 3.98 20.31
C VAL A 253 -3.04 2.57 19.83
N ALA A 254 -4.26 2.10 20.05
CA ALA A 254 -4.70 0.77 19.64
C ALA A 254 -4.62 0.58 18.13
N GLY A 255 -5.10 1.56 17.34
CA GLY A 255 -5.00 1.51 15.88
C GLY A 255 -3.56 1.42 15.39
N LEU A 256 -2.65 2.19 16.00
CA LEU A 256 -1.22 2.13 15.70
C LEU A 256 -0.60 0.78 16.06
N VAL A 257 -0.84 0.31 17.29
CA VAL A 257 -0.32 -0.96 17.80
C VAL A 257 -0.80 -2.13 16.94
N MET A 258 -2.11 -2.22 16.66
CA MET A 258 -2.67 -3.29 15.84
C MET A 258 -2.09 -3.30 14.42
N THR A 259 -1.86 -2.12 13.84
CA THR A 259 -1.28 -2.00 12.50
C THR A 259 0.18 -2.46 12.50
N VAL A 260 1.00 -1.93 13.41
CA VAL A 260 2.43 -2.25 13.50
C VAL A 260 2.65 -3.72 13.85
N LEU A 261 1.90 -4.26 14.81
CA LEU A 261 1.99 -5.68 15.19
C LEU A 261 1.62 -6.59 14.03
N THR A 262 0.51 -6.32 13.33
CA THR A 262 0.10 -7.15 12.18
C THR A 262 1.14 -7.13 11.07
N VAL A 263 1.64 -5.94 10.71
CA VAL A 263 2.68 -5.79 9.69
C VAL A 263 3.97 -6.50 10.11
N GLY A 264 4.41 -6.33 11.36
CA GLY A 264 5.61 -6.98 11.89
C GLY A 264 5.51 -8.50 11.87
N LEU A 265 4.43 -9.05 12.44
CA LEU A 265 4.22 -10.50 12.52
C LEU A 265 4.10 -11.14 11.14
N VAL A 266 3.34 -10.54 10.23
CA VAL A 266 3.17 -11.09 8.88
C VAL A 266 4.46 -10.98 8.07
N SER A 267 5.26 -9.94 8.29
CA SER A 267 6.56 -9.79 7.62
C SER A 267 7.59 -10.82 8.08
N CYS A 268 7.46 -11.29 9.33
CA CYS A 268 8.24 -12.41 9.87
C CYS A 268 7.75 -13.78 9.35
N ALA A 269 6.51 -13.89 8.87
CA ALA A 269 5.98 -15.13 8.30
C ALA A 269 6.60 -15.43 6.92
N GLY A 270 6.72 -16.72 6.58
CA GLY A 270 7.37 -17.18 5.36
C GLY A 270 6.80 -16.58 4.06
N LYS A 271 7.67 -16.17 3.14
CA LYS A 271 7.32 -15.47 1.88
C LYS A 271 6.78 -16.37 0.76
N SER A 272 6.60 -17.67 1.02
CA SER A 272 6.27 -18.69 0.02
C SER A 272 4.77 -18.87 -0.23
N LEU A 273 3.90 -18.16 0.49
CA LEU A 273 2.46 -18.37 0.39
C LEU A 273 1.89 -17.82 -0.93
N PRO A 274 1.22 -18.66 -1.76
CA PRO A 274 0.52 -18.18 -2.94
C PRO A 274 -0.69 -17.33 -2.54
N ARG A 275 -1.21 -16.57 -3.51
CA ARG A 275 -2.48 -15.86 -3.35
C ARG A 275 -3.60 -16.87 -3.15
N PHE A 276 -4.48 -16.64 -2.19
CA PHE A 276 -5.59 -17.56 -1.88
C PHE A 276 -6.97 -16.91 -2.01
N TRP A 277 -7.10 -15.59 -1.84
CA TRP A 277 -8.38 -14.91 -2.03
C TRP A 277 -8.61 -14.44 -3.48
N PRO A 278 -9.81 -14.69 -4.04
CA PRO A 278 -10.24 -14.12 -5.32
C PRO A 278 -10.19 -12.59 -5.36
N GLY A 279 -10.17 -12.02 -6.56
CA GLY A 279 -10.11 -10.56 -6.77
C GLY A 279 -11.29 -9.79 -6.16
N ASP A 280 -12.48 -10.37 -6.21
CA ASP A 280 -13.75 -9.77 -5.76
C ASP A 280 -14.17 -10.16 -4.34
N PHE A 281 -13.42 -11.02 -3.66
CA PHE A 281 -13.81 -11.53 -2.35
C PHE A 281 -14.08 -10.41 -1.33
N PHE A 282 -13.17 -9.43 -1.20
CA PHE A 282 -13.27 -8.41 -0.15
C PHE A 282 -14.43 -7.44 -0.34
N PRO A 283 -14.69 -6.86 -1.53
CA PRO A 283 -15.88 -6.02 -1.74
C PRO A 283 -17.20 -6.79 -1.59
N VAL A 284 -17.26 -8.04 -2.08
CA VAL A 284 -18.44 -8.90 -1.92
C VAL A 284 -18.69 -9.16 -0.44
N PHE A 285 -17.67 -9.61 0.29
CA PHE A 285 -17.75 -9.87 1.73
C PHE A 285 -18.15 -8.59 2.49
N TYR A 286 -17.61 -7.44 2.10
CA TYR A 286 -17.95 -6.16 2.71
C TYR A 286 -19.46 -5.86 2.58
N ALA A 287 -20.05 -6.00 1.41
CA ALA A 287 -21.49 -5.82 1.24
C ALA A 287 -22.30 -6.89 2.00
N CYS A 288 -21.91 -8.16 1.88
CA CYS A 288 -22.64 -9.27 2.50
C CYS A 288 -22.65 -9.22 4.03
N HIS A 289 -21.51 -8.96 4.69
CA HIS A 289 -21.49 -8.96 6.16
C HIS A 289 -22.31 -7.81 6.74
N LEU A 290 -22.30 -6.61 6.13
CA LEU A 290 -23.17 -5.51 6.55
C LEU A 290 -24.64 -5.89 6.40
N ALA A 291 -25.02 -6.50 5.27
CA ALA A 291 -26.40 -6.93 5.06
C ALA A 291 -26.82 -7.98 6.09
N VAL A 292 -25.97 -8.98 6.35
CA VAL A 292 -26.25 -10.04 7.35
C VAL A 292 -26.37 -9.43 8.75
N LEU A 293 -25.42 -8.60 9.18
CA LEU A 293 -25.48 -7.97 10.50
C LEU A 293 -26.69 -7.05 10.63
N GLY A 294 -27.03 -6.28 9.59
CA GLY A 294 -28.21 -5.44 9.57
C GLY A 294 -29.51 -6.24 9.69
N VAL A 295 -29.66 -7.33 8.92
CA VAL A 295 -30.84 -8.22 9.03
C VAL A 295 -30.94 -8.87 10.41
N LEU A 296 -29.82 -9.28 11.00
CA LEU A 296 -29.82 -9.90 12.33
C LEU A 296 -30.12 -8.90 13.46
N ALA A 297 -29.95 -7.61 13.22
CA ALA A 297 -30.19 -6.54 14.20
C ALA A 297 -31.61 -5.96 14.12
N LEU A 298 -32.38 -6.31 13.10
CA LEU A 298 -33.81 -5.99 12.95
C LEU A 298 -34.67 -6.91 13.81
#